data_AF-A0A966DEN3-F1
#
_entry.id   AF-A0A966DEN3-F1
#
_cell.length_a   1.000
_cell.length_b   1.000
_cell.length_c   1.000
_cell.angle_alpha   90.00
_cell.angle_beta   90.00
_cell.angle_gamma   90.00
#
_symmetry.space_group_name_H-M   'P 1'
#
loop_
_entity.id
_entity.type
_entity.pdbx_description
1 polymer ?
#
loop_
_entity_poly.entity_id
_entity_poly.type
_entity_poly.pdbx_seq_one_letter_code
_entity_poly.pdbx_strand_id
1 'polypeptide(L)'
;MKPVGLYAELVKCDSLDLPSIYDYISDEAYDGKEKIVSYLKNGIEDCVAPGRALDCFNGEVIENKLCGMNDGEFCWQSDLLYYVEKYNLRLEKEFEKKVLSN
;
A
#
# COMPACT_ATOMS: atom_id res chain seq x y z
N MET A 1 11.93 0.53 -10.83
CA MET A 1 10.56 0.15 -10.40
C MET A 1 9.82 1.41 -10.02
N LYS A 2 8.51 1.48 -10.27
CA LYS A 2 7.64 2.60 -9.90
C LYS A 2 7.09 2.39 -8.49
N PRO A 3 7.26 3.34 -7.55
CA PRO A 3 6.66 3.20 -6.23
C PRO A 3 5.13 3.34 -6.30
N VAL A 4 4.43 2.64 -5.43
CA VAL A 4 2.97 2.63 -5.28
C VAL A 4 2.63 2.86 -3.82
N GLY A 5 1.56 3.61 -3.57
CA GLY A 5 1.06 3.87 -2.22
C GLY A 5 1.90 4.88 -1.43
N LEU A 6 2.45 5.88 -2.13
CA LEU A 6 3.16 6.99 -1.48
C LEU A 6 2.16 8.05 -1.02
N TYR A 7 1.85 8.05 0.27
CA TYR A 7 1.02 9.05 0.92
C TYR A 7 1.78 9.78 2.01
N ALA A 8 1.42 11.05 2.26
CA ALA A 8 2.09 11.91 3.23
C ALA A 8 2.16 11.27 4.63
N GLU A 9 1.08 10.63 5.07
CA GLU A 9 0.93 10.02 6.40
C GLU A 9 1.77 8.75 6.57
N LEU A 10 2.06 8.04 5.48
CA LEU A 10 2.89 6.83 5.49
C LEU A 10 4.37 7.17 5.40
N VAL A 11 4.72 8.12 4.52
CA VAL A 11 6.13 8.47 4.25
C VAL A 11 6.69 9.43 5.30
N LYS A 12 5.87 10.29 5.89
CA LYS A 12 6.24 11.28 6.92
C LYS A 12 7.48 12.10 6.54
N CYS A 13 7.51 12.58 5.30
CA CYS A 13 8.61 13.37 4.76
C CYS A 13 8.07 14.72 4.28
N ASP A 14 8.29 15.77 5.07
CA ASP A 14 7.76 17.12 4.81
C ASP A 14 8.33 17.79 3.54
N SER A 15 9.42 17.25 2.98
CA SER A 15 10.02 17.75 1.75
C SER A 15 9.41 17.19 0.47
N LEU A 16 8.51 16.19 0.59
CA LEU A 16 7.80 15.60 -0.54
C LEU A 16 6.36 16.11 -0.59
N ASP A 17 5.97 16.64 -1.74
CA ASP A 17 4.59 16.99 -2.03
C ASP A 17 3.81 15.72 -2.40
N LEU A 18 3.30 15.03 -1.38
CA LEU A 18 2.57 13.75 -1.51
C LEU A 18 1.07 13.94 -1.24
N PRO A 19 0.21 13.18 -1.92
CA PRO A 19 -1.21 13.16 -1.59
C PRO A 19 -1.45 12.66 -0.17
N SER A 20 -2.56 13.09 0.41
CA SER A 20 -3.03 12.57 1.69
C SER A 20 -3.73 11.23 1.49
N ILE A 21 -3.47 10.26 2.37
CA ILE A 21 -4.15 8.95 2.36
C ILE A 21 -5.66 9.09 2.53
N TYR A 22 -6.10 10.14 3.25
CA TYR A 22 -7.52 10.40 3.52
C TYR A 22 -8.35 10.65 2.26
N ASP A 23 -7.73 11.14 1.18
CA ASP A 23 -8.40 11.38 -0.10
C ASP A 23 -8.67 10.10 -0.91
N TYR A 24 -8.07 8.97 -0.49
CA TYR A 24 -8.07 7.71 -1.25
C TYR A 24 -8.70 6.53 -0.49
N ILE A 25 -9.07 6.71 0.77
CA ILE A 25 -9.79 5.71 1.56
C ILE A 25 -11.30 5.87 1.40
N SER A 26 -12.03 4.80 1.71
CA SER A 26 -13.49 4.76 1.63
C SER A 26 -14.05 3.77 2.64
N ASP A 27 -15.25 4.02 3.16
CA ASP A 27 -15.97 3.04 3.98
C ASP A 27 -16.50 1.86 3.14
N GLU A 28 -16.75 2.11 1.85
CA GLU A 28 -17.26 1.10 0.92
C GLU A 28 -16.12 0.40 0.17
N ALA A 29 -16.18 -0.94 0.14
CA ALA A 29 -15.31 -1.75 -0.69
C ALA A 29 -15.60 -1.49 -2.17
N TYR A 30 -14.55 -1.58 -2.99
CA TYR A 30 -14.64 -1.33 -4.43
C TYR A 30 -14.38 -2.60 -5.25
N ASP A 31 -14.91 -2.61 -6.47
CA ASP A 31 -14.75 -3.73 -7.39
C ASP A 31 -13.27 -4.04 -7.66
N GLY A 32 -12.90 -5.30 -7.49
CA GLY A 32 -11.54 -5.77 -7.69
C GLY A 32 -10.59 -5.59 -6.49
N LYS A 33 -11.06 -5.07 -5.35
CA LYS A 33 -10.29 -4.99 -4.10
C LYS A 33 -9.61 -6.30 -3.76
N GLU A 34 -10.34 -7.42 -3.76
CA GLU A 34 -9.80 -8.74 -3.39
C GLU A 34 -8.65 -9.17 -4.30
N LYS A 35 -8.73 -8.83 -5.59
CA LYS A 35 -7.68 -9.11 -6.57
C LYS A 35 -6.42 -8.28 -6.28
N ILE A 36 -6.60 -7.02 -5.91
CA ILE A 36 -5.49 -6.13 -5.51
C ILE A 36 -4.83 -6.62 -4.21
N VAL A 37 -5.63 -6.96 -3.20
CA VAL A 37 -5.15 -7.53 -1.93
C VAL A 37 -4.34 -8.80 -2.19
N SER A 38 -4.87 -9.71 -3.01
CA SER A 38 -4.17 -10.94 -3.40
C SER A 38 -2.87 -10.65 -4.17
N TYR A 39 -2.88 -9.68 -5.07
CA TYR A 39 -1.70 -9.30 -5.84
C TYR A 39 -0.57 -8.75 -4.94
N LEU A 40 -0.90 -7.80 -4.07
CA LEU A 40 0.05 -7.20 -3.13
C LEU A 40 0.66 -8.24 -2.18
N LYS A 41 -0.18 -9.18 -1.71
CA LYS A 41 0.24 -10.27 -0.82
C LYS A 41 1.21 -11.25 -1.48
N ASN A 42 1.10 -11.46 -2.80
CA ASN A 42 1.94 -12.39 -3.56
C ASN A 42 3.12 -11.71 -4.27
N GLY A 43 3.47 -10.47 -3.91
CA GLY A 43 4.66 -9.81 -4.41
C GLY A 43 5.96 -10.53 -4.02
N ILE A 44 7.05 -10.17 -4.70
CA ILE A 44 8.40 -10.65 -4.41
C ILE A 44 8.98 -9.79 -3.28
N GLU A 45 9.40 -10.41 -2.18
CA GLU A 45 10.15 -9.72 -1.12
C GLU A 45 11.55 -9.33 -1.62
N ASP A 46 11.90 -8.05 -1.52
CA ASP A 46 13.21 -7.50 -1.95
C ASP A 46 14.12 -7.22 -0.75
N CYS A 47 13.60 -6.54 0.26
CA CYS A 47 14.36 -6.13 1.44
C CYS A 47 13.50 -6.19 2.70
N VAL A 48 14.13 -6.41 3.86
CA VAL A 48 13.45 -6.43 5.16
C VAL A 48 13.78 -5.15 5.92
N ALA A 49 12.76 -4.46 6.42
CA ALA A 49 12.94 -3.32 7.28
C ALA A 49 12.92 -3.78 8.76
N PRO A 50 13.99 -3.57 9.53
CA PRO A 50 13.99 -3.89 10.96
C PRO A 50 13.11 -2.87 11.69
N GLY A 51 11.83 -3.19 11.86
CA GLY A 51 10.85 -2.31 12.49
C GLY A 51 9.46 -2.93 12.50
N ARG A 52 8.55 -2.25 13.17
CA ARG A 52 7.11 -2.53 13.12
C ARG A 52 6.42 -1.38 12.40
N ALA A 53 5.54 -1.70 11.47
CA ALA A 53 4.66 -0.69 10.90
C ALA A 53 3.60 -0.29 11.94
N LEU A 54 3.27 1.00 11.96
CA LEU A 54 2.20 1.55 12.77
C LEU A 54 1.11 2.05 11.83
N ASP A 55 -0.13 1.75 12.17
CA ASP A 55 -1.30 2.30 11.50
C ASP A 55 -1.29 3.83 11.67
N CYS A 56 -1.28 4.56 10.55
CA CYS A 56 -1.20 6.01 10.57
C CYS A 56 -2.46 6.70 11.13
N PHE A 57 -3.60 6.01 11.22
CA PHE A 57 -4.86 6.57 11.72
C PHE A 57 -5.01 6.44 13.24
N ASN A 58 -4.62 5.31 13.81
CA ASN A 58 -4.85 5.01 15.23
C ASN A 58 -3.58 4.69 16.03
N GLY A 59 -2.42 4.54 15.37
CA GLY A 59 -1.13 4.25 16.00
C GLY A 59 -0.95 2.80 16.45
N GLU A 60 -1.89 1.91 16.14
CA GLU A 60 -1.78 0.48 16.46
C GLU A 60 -0.68 -0.20 15.63
N VAL A 61 -0.11 -1.27 16.19
CA VAL A 61 0.91 -2.05 15.50
C VAL A 61 0.25 -2.90 14.42
N ILE A 62 0.75 -2.79 13.19
CA ILE A 62 0.41 -3.72 12.11
C ILE A 62 1.28 -4.97 12.30
N GLU A 63 0.67 -6.11 12.62
CA GLU A 63 1.38 -7.35 13.00
C GLU A 63 2.10 -8.06 11.84
N ASN A 64 2.16 -7.44 10.66
CA ASN A 64 2.87 -7.98 9.50
C ASN A 64 4.35 -7.63 9.54
N LYS A 65 5.17 -8.51 8.96
CA LYS A 65 6.57 -8.23 8.67
C LYS A 65 6.65 -7.00 7.75
N LEU A 66 7.47 -6.02 8.12
CA LEU A 66 7.75 -4.86 7.28
C LEU A 66 8.87 -5.20 6.28
N CYS A 67 8.53 -5.20 5.00
CA CYS A 67 9.47 -5.47 3.92
C CYS A 67 9.10 -4.67 2.66
N GLY A 68 10.11 -4.40 1.83
CA GLY A 68 9.91 -3.94 0.47
C GLY A 68 9.45 -5.11 -0.40
N MET A 69 8.38 -4.89 -1.14
CA MET A 69 7.76 -5.83 -2.06
C MET A 69 7.85 -5.28 -3.49
N ASN A 70 7.91 -6.15 -4.49
CA ASN A 70 7.89 -5.75 -5.89
C ASN A 70 7.33 -6.84 -6.82
N ASP A 71 7.04 -6.45 -8.07
CA ASP A 71 6.67 -7.36 -9.16
C ASP A 71 7.61 -7.26 -10.38
N GLY A 72 8.77 -6.61 -10.21
CA GLY A 72 9.72 -6.26 -11.27
C GLY A 72 9.42 -4.94 -12.01
N GLU A 73 8.20 -4.40 -11.91
CA GLU A 73 7.80 -3.12 -12.51
C GLU A 73 7.44 -2.09 -11.43
N PHE A 74 6.61 -2.47 -10.47
CA PHE A 74 6.18 -1.68 -9.32
C PHE A 74 6.84 -2.18 -8.04
N CYS A 75 6.98 -1.28 -7.06
CA CYS A 75 7.41 -1.62 -5.71
C CYS A 75 6.53 -0.93 -4.67
N TRP A 76 6.35 -1.58 -3.52
CA TRP A 76 5.51 -1.11 -2.41
C TRP A 76 6.08 -1.60 -1.07
N GLN A 77 5.61 -1.02 0.03
CA GLN A 77 5.85 -1.55 1.37
C GLN A 77 4.78 -2.60 1.71
N SER A 78 5.16 -3.64 2.45
CA SER A 78 4.25 -4.75 2.79
C SER A 78 3.05 -4.34 3.65
N ASP A 79 3.16 -3.25 4.40
CA ASP A 79 2.08 -2.68 5.19
C ASP A 79 1.01 -1.97 4.34
N LEU A 80 1.29 -1.64 3.08
CA LEU A 80 0.29 -1.09 2.15
C LEU A 80 -0.91 -2.02 1.98
N LEU A 81 -0.68 -3.34 2.01
CA LEU A 81 -1.73 -4.37 1.97
C LEU A 81 -2.79 -4.15 3.05
N TYR A 82 -2.35 -3.82 4.27
CA TYR A 82 -3.24 -3.61 5.41
C TYR A 82 -4.18 -2.44 5.16
N TYR A 83 -3.71 -1.35 4.54
CA TYR A 83 -4.55 -0.20 4.25
C TYR A 83 -5.57 -0.46 3.16
N VAL A 84 -5.21 -1.24 2.13
CA VAL A 84 -6.17 -1.68 1.11
C VAL A 84 -7.22 -2.59 1.73
N GLU A 85 -6.81 -3.54 2.57
CA GLU A 85 -7.72 -4.52 3.19
C GLU A 85 -8.66 -3.89 4.23
N LYS A 86 -8.13 -3.06 5.14
CA LYS A 86 -8.87 -2.48 6.27
C LYS A 86 -9.64 -1.19 5.90
N TYR A 87 -9.04 -0.31 5.09
CA TYR A 87 -9.57 1.03 4.81
C TYR A 87 -10.04 1.24 3.37
N ASN A 88 -10.11 0.17 2.58
CA ASN A 88 -10.49 0.22 1.15
C ASN A 88 -9.66 1.25 0.37
N LEU A 89 -8.38 1.40 0.71
CA LEU A 89 -7.48 2.34 0.07
C LEU A 89 -7.38 2.08 -1.44
N ARG A 90 -7.67 3.12 -2.25
CA ARG A 90 -7.43 3.13 -3.70
C ARG A 90 -5.99 3.48 -4.00
N LEU A 91 -5.38 2.69 -4.88
CA LEU A 91 -4.01 2.90 -5.35
C LEU A 91 -4.00 3.69 -6.65
N GLU A 92 -2.79 4.03 -7.12
CA GLU A 92 -2.60 4.75 -8.37
C GLU A 92 -3.29 4.01 -9.52
N LYS A 93 -4.08 4.72 -10.32
CA LYS A 93 -4.92 4.15 -11.39
C LYS A 93 -4.14 3.27 -12.37
N GLU A 94 -2.87 3.60 -12.63
CA GLU A 94 -2.00 2.80 -13.49
C GLU A 94 -1.77 1.40 -12.91
N PHE A 95 -1.46 1.33 -11.61
CA PHE A 95 -1.25 0.08 -10.88
C PHE A 95 -2.55 -0.75 -10.81
N GLU A 96 -3.66 -0.13 -10.40
CA GLU A 96 -4.94 -0.82 -10.33
C GLU A 96 -5.35 -1.38 -11.69
N LYS A 97 -5.18 -0.60 -12.76
CA LYS A 97 -5.48 -1.06 -14.12
C LYS A 97 -4.65 -2.29 -14.50
N LYS A 98 -3.34 -2.30 -14.22
CA LYS A 98 -2.48 -3.46 -14.47
C LYS A 98 -3.00 -4.70 -13.75
N VAL A 99 -3.24 -4.58 -12.44
CA VAL A 99 -3.66 -5.72 -11.61
C VAL A 99 -5.04 -6.23 -12.02
N LEU A 100 -5.97 -5.34 -12.33
CA LEU A 100 -7.34 -5.73 -12.66
C LEU A 100 -7.48 -6.29 -14.08
N SER A 101 -6.62 -5.87 -15.02
CA SER A 101 -6.68 -6.30 -16.44
C SER A 101 -5.98 -7.63 -16.73
N ASN A 102 -5.12 -8.11 -15.83
CA ASN A 102 -4.45 -9.42 -15.90
C ASN A 102 -5.30 -10.52 -15.28
#